data_AF-A0A1F5V835-F1
#
_entry.id   AF-A0A1F5V835-F1
#
_cell.length_a   1.000
_cell.length_b   1.000
_cell.length_c   1.000
_cell.angle_alpha   90.00
_cell.angle_beta   90.00
_cell.angle_gamma   90.00
#
_symmetry.space_group_name_H-M   'P 1'
#
loop_
_entity.id
_entity.type
_entity.pdbx_description
1 polymer ?
#
loop_
_entity_poly.entity_id
_entity_poly.type
_entity_poly.pdbx_seq_one_letter_code
_entity_poly.pdbx_strand_id
1 'polypeptide(L)'
;MIRLARYLKPFTLMILIAIVLLFVQGIADLSLPDYMSNIVNNGIQQGGIENAVPEAIRLSEMKKLTIFMSSDDKAEVMKNYKLIAFTSSDYDKYLENYPQLREGAIYVLNKIDQKETGKINPLMGKAFLAVSAIEQIITDPSRASATGDELGLDFTKIPEGTTSDQIFNMLANLPDDQLLKIHTAIDKQFEALGDKMVTQMAVGSVKAEYSALGMDTDKIQSNYIWYTGLLMLLLSLLSAASTVAVGYLSARTAAGLSRNLRKKVFNKVENFSNAEFDKFSTASLITRSTNDITQIQMLIIILIRIVFYAPILGIGGIILALDKSTSMSWIIAVAIVTLVSLIIVVFSIALPKFKIIQNLIDRLSLITRENLSGMMVIRAFNKQKFEEDRFDRANIDLTKTNLFINRVMVVMMPVMMLIMNGLSLLIIWVGAHQVAQSKMQVGDMMAFLQYAILIVMAFLMMSIMFIMIPRASVSAGRVADVLETEAIIRDPQNAKHFSGSGFGAIEFRNVSFRYPGADEDVLHDISFSTKPGQTTAFIGPTGSGKSTLVNLILRFYDVSKGKILVDGIDIREVKQHDLRDKIGYVPQKSILFSGTIESNLRYADENASEEKLRTAAEVA
;
A
#
# COMPACT_ATOMS: atom_id res chain seq x y z
N MET A 1 -13.67 -4.83 12.78
CA MET A 1 -13.61 -5.18 11.34
C MET A 1 -14.09 -6.59 11.01
N ILE A 2 -13.66 -7.63 11.72
CA ILE A 2 -14.00 -9.05 11.42
C ILE A 2 -15.52 -9.28 11.26
N ARG A 3 -16.34 -8.71 12.15
CA ARG A 3 -17.82 -8.76 12.10
C ARG A 3 -18.43 -8.27 10.78
N LEU A 4 -17.77 -7.34 10.09
CA LEU A 4 -18.23 -6.78 8.82
C LEU A 4 -17.56 -7.41 7.58
N ALA A 5 -16.59 -8.33 7.76
CA ALA A 5 -15.85 -8.93 6.64
C ALA A 5 -16.76 -9.67 5.66
N ARG A 6 -17.87 -10.25 6.13
CA ARG A 6 -18.88 -10.91 5.27
C ARG A 6 -19.46 -10.00 4.19
N TYR A 7 -19.49 -8.69 4.41
CA TYR A 7 -20.02 -7.72 3.43
C TYR A 7 -19.03 -7.38 2.31
N LEU A 8 -17.76 -7.81 2.42
CA LEU A 8 -16.76 -7.72 1.35
C LEU A 8 -16.84 -8.87 0.34
N LYS A 9 -17.57 -9.95 0.65
CA LYS A 9 -17.71 -11.13 -0.23
C LYS A 9 -18.06 -10.80 -1.69
N PRO A 10 -18.97 -9.86 -2.00
CA PRO A 10 -19.29 -9.52 -3.38
C PRO A 10 -18.15 -8.85 -4.17
N PHE A 11 -17.11 -8.39 -3.48
CA PHE A 11 -15.99 -7.64 -4.06
C PHE A 11 -14.67 -8.41 -4.03
N THR A 12 -14.67 -9.69 -3.64
CA THR A 12 -13.45 -10.50 -3.51
C THR A 12 -12.62 -10.54 -4.78
N LEU A 13 -13.27 -10.68 -5.95
CA LEU A 13 -12.59 -10.67 -7.24
C LEU A 13 -11.86 -9.33 -7.50
N MET A 14 -12.53 -8.19 -7.24
CA MET A 14 -11.92 -6.87 -7.42
C MET A 14 -10.73 -6.67 -6.48
N ILE A 15 -10.84 -7.14 -5.23
CA ILE A 15 -9.76 -7.08 -4.24
C ILE A 15 -8.58 -7.94 -4.69
N LEU A 16 -8.82 -9.16 -5.17
CA LEU A 16 -7.77 -10.06 -5.62
C LEU A 16 -7.03 -9.49 -6.83
N ILE A 17 -7.76 -8.98 -7.83
CA ILE A 17 -7.16 -8.30 -8.99
C ILE A 17 -6.33 -7.10 -8.54
N ALA A 18 -6.85 -6.29 -7.61
CA ALA A 18 -6.10 -5.14 -7.09
C ALA A 18 -4.81 -5.57 -6.37
N ILE A 19 -4.83 -6.65 -5.59
CA ILE A 19 -3.62 -7.17 -4.93
C ILE A 19 -2.61 -7.66 -5.97
N VAL A 20 -3.04 -8.39 -7.00
CA VAL A 20 -2.14 -8.83 -8.09
C VAL A 20 -1.51 -7.63 -8.79
N LEU A 21 -2.30 -6.60 -9.11
CA LEU A 21 -1.78 -5.37 -9.72
C LEU A 21 -0.81 -4.62 -8.80
N LEU A 22 -0.97 -4.68 -7.47
CA LEU A 22 -0.01 -4.11 -6.53
C LEU A 22 1.32 -4.88 -6.51
N PHE A 23 1.30 -6.20 -6.71
CA PHE A 23 2.53 -6.96 -6.92
C PHE A 23 3.20 -6.57 -8.24
N VAL A 24 2.43 -6.43 -9.33
CA VAL A 24 2.97 -5.95 -10.61
C VAL A 24 3.59 -4.56 -10.46
N GLN A 25 2.86 -3.64 -9.81
CA GLN A 25 3.34 -2.29 -9.51
C GLN A 25 4.62 -2.32 -8.66
N GLY A 26 4.61 -3.09 -7.57
CA GLY A 26 5.73 -3.19 -6.65
C GLY A 26 6.97 -3.78 -7.31
N ILE A 27 6.82 -4.83 -8.11
CA ILE A 27 7.92 -5.43 -8.89
C ILE A 27 8.45 -4.42 -9.92
N ALA A 28 7.58 -3.70 -10.62
CA ALA A 28 8.00 -2.70 -11.59
C ALA A 28 8.81 -1.58 -10.91
N ASP A 29 8.32 -1.01 -9.82
CA ASP A 29 8.99 0.05 -9.05
C ASP A 29 10.32 -0.45 -8.45
N LEU A 30 10.35 -1.69 -7.96
CA LEU A 30 11.54 -2.33 -7.42
C LEU A 30 12.56 -2.73 -8.50
N SER A 31 12.17 -2.88 -9.76
CA SER A 31 13.11 -3.20 -10.83
C SER A 31 13.86 -1.97 -11.34
N LEU A 32 13.26 -0.77 -11.20
CA LEU A 32 13.86 0.48 -11.74
C LEU A 32 15.26 0.78 -11.20
N PRO A 33 15.58 0.60 -9.90
CA PRO A 33 16.93 0.81 -9.40
C PRO A 33 17.96 -0.12 -10.04
N ASP A 34 17.61 -1.38 -10.30
CA ASP A 34 18.50 -2.32 -10.98
C ASP A 34 18.79 -1.92 -12.42
N TYR A 35 17.76 -1.51 -13.17
CA TYR A 35 17.99 -1.01 -14.53
C TYR A 35 18.82 0.28 -14.55
N MET A 36 18.61 1.19 -13.59
CA MET A 36 19.48 2.36 -13.42
C MET A 36 20.93 1.94 -13.15
N SER A 37 21.14 0.96 -12.27
CA SER A 37 22.47 0.38 -12.02
C SER A 37 23.10 -0.14 -13.30
N ASN A 38 22.33 -0.88 -14.11
CA ASN A 38 22.80 -1.48 -15.36
C ASN A 38 23.14 -0.42 -16.41
N ILE A 39 22.37 0.67 -16.51
CA ILE A 39 22.70 1.81 -17.38
C ILE A 39 24.05 2.40 -16.99
N VAL A 40 24.32 2.54 -15.69
CA VAL A 40 25.56 3.16 -15.23
C VAL A 40 26.74 2.21 -15.37
N ASN A 41 26.61 0.97 -14.88
CA ASN A 41 27.69 -0.01 -14.87
C ASN A 41 28.00 -0.50 -16.28
N ASN A 42 27.01 -1.06 -16.97
CA ASN A 42 27.22 -1.69 -18.27
C ASN A 42 27.18 -0.65 -19.38
N GLY A 43 26.25 0.31 -19.33
CA GLY A 43 26.13 1.36 -20.34
C GLY A 43 27.26 2.37 -20.25
N ILE A 44 27.32 3.17 -19.18
CA ILE A 44 28.23 4.31 -19.06
C ILE A 44 29.67 3.87 -18.79
N GLN A 45 29.91 3.02 -17.79
CA GLN A 45 31.27 2.64 -17.39
C GLN A 45 31.91 1.62 -18.35
N GLN A 46 31.14 0.63 -18.81
CA GLN A 46 31.65 -0.47 -19.64
C GLN A 46 31.40 -0.30 -21.16
N GLY A 47 30.68 0.74 -21.59
CA GLY A 47 30.46 1.02 -23.01
C GLY A 47 29.45 0.10 -23.71
N GLY A 48 28.49 -0.46 -22.96
CA GLY A 48 27.46 -1.37 -23.46
C GLY A 48 27.89 -2.84 -23.57
N ILE A 49 29.09 -3.18 -23.09
CA ILE A 49 29.65 -4.54 -23.14
C ILE A 49 29.44 -5.20 -21.79
N GLU A 50 28.70 -6.31 -21.74
CA GLU A 50 28.28 -6.93 -20.47
C GLU A 50 29.21 -8.03 -19.96
N ASN A 51 30.03 -8.62 -20.84
CA ASN A 51 30.81 -9.81 -20.52
C ASN A 51 32.19 -9.77 -21.21
N ALA A 52 33.08 -10.65 -20.75
CA ALA A 52 34.45 -10.79 -21.27
C ALA A 52 34.52 -11.69 -22.52
N VAL A 53 33.38 -12.07 -23.09
CA VAL A 53 33.27 -12.96 -24.25
C VAL A 53 32.96 -12.13 -25.48
N PRO A 54 33.98 -11.71 -26.26
CA PRO A 54 33.77 -10.88 -27.43
C PRO A 54 32.94 -11.59 -28.50
N GLU A 55 32.04 -10.86 -29.15
CA GLU A 55 31.27 -11.33 -30.31
C GLU A 55 32.19 -11.69 -31.49
N ALA A 56 33.29 -10.96 -31.64
CA ALA A 56 34.36 -11.29 -32.57
C ALA A 56 35.73 -10.88 -32.02
N ILE A 57 36.77 -11.59 -32.42
CA ILE A 57 38.16 -11.37 -31.99
C ILE A 57 39.13 -11.70 -33.12
N ARG A 58 40.17 -10.88 -33.28
CA ARG A 58 41.21 -11.10 -34.30
C ARG A 58 41.97 -12.41 -34.05
N LEU A 59 42.35 -13.11 -35.12
CA LEU A 59 43.14 -14.35 -35.02
C LEU A 59 44.44 -14.16 -34.23
N SER A 60 45.11 -13.02 -34.39
CA SER A 60 46.32 -12.68 -33.64
C SER A 60 46.04 -12.57 -32.14
N GLU A 61 44.95 -11.91 -31.77
CA GLU A 61 44.59 -11.68 -30.37
C GLU A 61 44.13 -12.99 -29.70
N MET A 62 43.29 -13.79 -30.38
CA MET A 62 42.88 -15.10 -29.89
C MET A 62 44.09 -16.02 -29.64
N LYS A 63 45.11 -15.97 -30.51
CA LYS A 63 46.34 -16.74 -30.28
C LYS A 63 47.02 -16.35 -28.97
N LYS A 64 47.13 -15.06 -28.67
CA LYS A 64 47.70 -14.58 -27.39
C LYS A 64 46.88 -15.06 -26.20
N LEU A 65 45.55 -14.93 -26.25
CA LEU A 65 44.67 -15.37 -25.16
C LEU A 65 44.83 -16.85 -24.85
N THR A 66 44.91 -17.70 -25.88
CA THR A 66 45.01 -19.15 -25.70
C THR A 66 46.33 -19.62 -25.08
N ILE A 67 47.36 -18.76 -24.96
CA ILE A 67 48.60 -19.07 -24.24
C ILE A 67 48.33 -19.22 -22.74
N PHE A 68 47.36 -18.47 -22.20
CA PHE A 68 47.03 -18.43 -20.77
C PHE A 68 45.85 -19.32 -20.39
N MET A 69 45.46 -20.22 -21.29
CA MET A 69 44.38 -21.19 -21.07
C MET A 69 44.97 -22.59 -20.98
N SER A 70 44.42 -23.42 -20.09
CA SER A 70 44.72 -24.85 -20.09
C SER A 70 44.24 -25.51 -21.40
N SER A 71 44.73 -26.71 -21.69
CA SER A 71 44.30 -27.43 -22.91
C SER A 71 42.79 -27.67 -22.95
N ASP A 72 42.18 -27.94 -21.79
CA ASP A 72 40.74 -28.16 -21.66
C ASP A 72 39.96 -26.84 -21.80
N ASP A 73 40.42 -25.76 -21.15
CA ASP A 73 39.79 -24.43 -21.25
C ASP A 73 39.85 -23.89 -22.67
N LYS A 74 41.00 -24.07 -23.34
CA LYS A 74 41.18 -23.70 -24.74
C LYS A 74 40.21 -24.46 -25.64
N ALA A 75 40.04 -25.77 -25.43
CA ALA A 75 39.09 -26.55 -26.21
C ALA A 75 37.64 -26.09 -25.99
N GLU A 76 37.28 -25.78 -24.75
CA GLU A 76 35.94 -25.30 -24.40
C GLU A 76 35.67 -23.90 -24.99
N VAL A 77 36.63 -22.97 -24.92
CA VAL A 77 36.50 -21.64 -25.54
C VAL A 77 36.40 -21.77 -27.06
N MET A 78 37.35 -22.47 -27.70
CA MET A 78 37.44 -22.53 -29.16
C MET A 78 36.26 -23.26 -29.82
N LYS A 79 35.61 -24.20 -29.12
CA LYS A 79 34.37 -24.84 -29.58
C LYS A 79 33.24 -23.83 -29.85
N ASN A 80 33.25 -22.71 -29.11
CA ASN A 80 32.23 -21.66 -29.21
C ASN A 80 32.55 -20.60 -30.27
N TYR A 81 33.71 -20.67 -30.93
CA TYR A 81 34.13 -19.70 -31.93
C TYR A 81 34.32 -20.34 -33.32
N LYS A 82 33.88 -19.63 -34.37
CA LYS A 82 34.08 -20.01 -35.77
C LYS A 82 35.12 -19.11 -36.41
N LEU A 83 36.14 -19.70 -37.04
CA LEU A 83 37.13 -18.95 -37.82
C LEU A 83 36.53 -18.47 -39.14
N ILE A 84 36.58 -17.17 -39.39
CA ILE A 84 36.19 -16.51 -40.64
C ILE A 84 37.45 -15.92 -41.28
N ALA A 85 37.77 -16.41 -42.47
CA ALA A 85 38.89 -15.96 -43.29
C ALA A 85 38.39 -15.55 -44.68
N PHE A 86 39.24 -14.94 -45.50
CA PHE A 86 38.92 -14.56 -46.88
C PHE A 86 38.32 -15.70 -47.72
N THR A 87 38.67 -16.95 -47.40
CA THR A 87 38.18 -18.16 -48.08
C THR A 87 36.85 -18.68 -47.56
N SER A 88 36.28 -18.08 -46.52
CA SER A 88 35.01 -18.51 -45.92
C SER A 88 33.82 -18.05 -46.75
N SER A 89 32.84 -18.93 -46.97
CA SER A 89 31.62 -18.62 -47.72
C SER A 89 30.81 -17.45 -47.17
N ASP A 90 30.96 -17.17 -45.87
CA ASP A 90 30.21 -16.15 -45.15
C ASP A 90 31.00 -14.83 -44.99
N TYR A 91 32.16 -14.70 -45.65
CA TYR A 91 33.09 -13.57 -45.48
C TYR A 91 32.42 -12.21 -45.69
N ASP A 92 31.70 -12.02 -46.80
CA ASP A 92 31.07 -10.75 -47.15
C ASP A 92 30.01 -10.32 -46.13
N LYS A 93 29.34 -11.28 -45.48
CA LYS A 93 28.33 -11.02 -44.44
C LYS A 93 28.95 -10.44 -43.16
N TYR A 94 30.16 -10.86 -42.83
CA TYR A 94 30.87 -10.41 -41.62
C TYR A 94 31.71 -9.15 -41.86
N LEU A 95 32.10 -8.89 -43.10
CA LEU A 95 32.88 -7.73 -43.50
C LEU A 95 32.19 -6.38 -43.20
N GLU A 96 30.85 -6.35 -43.27
CA GLU A 96 30.05 -5.15 -42.97
C GLU A 96 30.10 -4.76 -41.49
N ASN A 97 30.14 -5.77 -40.60
CA ASN A 97 30.16 -5.57 -39.15
C ASN A 97 31.58 -5.49 -38.58
N TYR A 98 32.56 -6.10 -39.26
CA TYR A 98 33.96 -6.16 -38.83
C TYR A 98 34.88 -5.70 -39.97
N PRO A 99 35.08 -4.38 -40.16
CA PRO A 99 35.87 -3.83 -41.27
C PRO A 99 37.31 -4.36 -41.33
N GLN A 100 37.88 -4.71 -40.17
CA GLN A 100 39.25 -5.21 -40.03
C GLN A 100 39.44 -6.67 -40.44
N LEU A 101 38.35 -7.36 -40.83
CA LEU A 101 38.40 -8.66 -41.49
C LEU A 101 39.19 -8.60 -42.83
N ARG A 102 39.39 -7.40 -43.40
CA ARG A 102 40.25 -7.18 -44.59
C ARG A 102 41.73 -7.40 -44.33
N GLU A 103 42.18 -7.19 -43.09
CA GLU A 103 43.60 -7.23 -42.72
C GLU A 103 44.01 -8.59 -42.16
N GLY A 104 43.06 -9.41 -41.70
CA GLY A 104 43.33 -10.76 -41.21
C GLY A 104 42.06 -11.52 -40.84
N ALA A 105 42.19 -12.85 -40.67
CA ALA A 105 41.08 -13.69 -40.23
C ALA A 105 40.65 -13.36 -38.80
N ILE A 106 39.38 -13.55 -38.49
CA ILE A 106 38.80 -13.33 -37.16
C ILE A 106 38.05 -14.58 -36.68
N TYR A 107 37.92 -14.74 -35.38
CA TYR A 107 36.98 -15.67 -34.78
C TYR A 107 35.70 -14.92 -34.43
N VAL A 108 34.55 -15.49 -34.82
CA VAL A 108 33.22 -14.97 -34.46
C VAL A 108 32.54 -15.95 -33.52
N LEU A 109 31.94 -15.44 -32.47
CA LEU A 109 31.23 -16.23 -31.46
C LEU A 109 29.98 -16.87 -32.09
N ASN A 110 29.80 -18.17 -31.84
CA ASN A 110 28.59 -18.89 -32.21
C ASN A 110 27.40 -18.43 -31.33
N LYS A 111 26.17 -18.69 -31.77
CA LYS A 111 25.01 -18.46 -30.90
C LYS A 111 25.03 -19.46 -29.74
N ILE A 112 25.44 -18.98 -28.58
CA ILE A 112 25.54 -19.74 -27.33
C ILE A 112 24.49 -19.24 -26.32
N ASP A 113 24.07 -20.11 -25.41
CA ASP A 113 23.13 -19.74 -24.35
C ASP A 113 23.83 -19.09 -23.15
N GLN A 114 23.06 -18.54 -22.19
CA GLN A 114 23.63 -17.91 -20.99
C GLN A 114 24.49 -18.87 -20.15
N LYS A 115 24.21 -20.17 -20.18
CA LYS A 115 24.92 -21.16 -19.39
C LYS A 115 26.30 -21.44 -19.99
N GLU A 116 26.39 -21.53 -21.31
CA GLU A 116 27.63 -21.65 -22.06
C GLU A 116 28.46 -20.37 -21.94
N THR A 117 27.85 -19.19 -22.11
CA THR A 117 28.52 -17.90 -21.86
C THR A 117 29.09 -17.85 -20.45
N GLY A 118 28.31 -18.25 -19.44
CA GLY A 118 28.74 -18.27 -18.04
C GLY A 118 29.97 -19.15 -17.77
N LYS A 119 30.19 -20.22 -18.55
CA LYS A 119 31.39 -21.07 -18.43
C LYS A 119 32.63 -20.43 -19.03
N ILE A 120 32.51 -19.86 -20.22
CA ILE A 120 33.67 -19.31 -20.94
C ILE A 120 34.01 -17.88 -20.51
N ASN A 121 33.07 -17.16 -19.90
CA ASN A 121 33.24 -15.79 -19.46
C ASN A 121 34.40 -15.58 -18.46
N PRO A 122 34.50 -16.34 -17.34
CA PRO A 122 35.65 -16.20 -16.46
C PRO A 122 36.96 -16.62 -17.12
N LEU A 123 36.94 -17.63 -18.00
CA LEU A 123 38.13 -18.11 -18.73
C LEU A 123 38.67 -17.02 -19.67
N MET A 124 37.80 -16.43 -20.48
CA MET A 124 38.15 -15.31 -21.35
C MET A 124 38.58 -14.09 -20.54
N GLY A 125 37.90 -13.80 -19.42
CA GLY A 125 38.25 -12.69 -18.53
C GLY A 125 39.68 -12.80 -18.00
N LYS A 126 40.06 -13.95 -17.46
CA LYS A 126 41.43 -14.20 -16.97
C LYS A 126 42.46 -14.05 -18.09
N ALA A 127 42.20 -14.63 -19.26
CA ALA A 127 43.11 -14.55 -20.39
C ALA A 127 43.29 -13.10 -20.89
N PHE A 128 42.20 -12.33 -21.00
CA PHE A 128 42.26 -10.93 -21.42
C PHE A 128 43.03 -10.06 -20.44
N LEU A 129 42.89 -10.31 -19.14
CA LEU A 129 43.66 -9.59 -18.13
C LEU A 129 45.14 -9.96 -18.16
N ALA A 130 45.47 -11.24 -18.34
CA ALA A 130 46.85 -11.69 -18.48
C ALA A 130 47.54 -11.08 -19.71
N VAL A 131 46.87 -11.11 -20.87
CA VAL A 131 47.38 -10.47 -22.09
C VAL A 131 47.52 -8.96 -21.90
N SER A 132 46.48 -8.29 -21.38
CA SER A 132 46.51 -6.85 -21.16
C SER A 132 47.59 -6.43 -20.16
N ALA A 133 47.85 -7.24 -19.12
CA ALA A 133 48.91 -6.97 -18.16
C ALA A 133 50.30 -6.99 -18.82
N ILE A 134 50.57 -7.98 -19.66
CA ILE A 134 51.83 -8.08 -20.40
C ILE A 134 51.97 -6.94 -21.42
N GLU A 135 50.90 -6.61 -22.15
CA GLU A 135 50.92 -5.48 -23.08
C GLU A 135 51.15 -4.15 -22.39
N GLN A 136 50.60 -3.95 -21.18
CA GLN A 136 50.88 -2.77 -20.37
C GLN A 136 52.36 -2.70 -19.96
N ILE A 137 53.00 -3.81 -19.59
CA ILE A 137 54.45 -3.86 -19.29
C ILE A 137 55.28 -3.45 -20.51
N ILE A 138 54.89 -3.90 -21.70
CA ILE A 138 55.59 -3.55 -22.94
C ILE A 138 55.51 -2.04 -23.21
N THR A 139 54.34 -1.43 -22.95
CA THR A 139 54.15 0.02 -23.13
C THR A 139 54.76 0.87 -22.00
N ASP A 140 54.85 0.32 -20.79
CA ASP A 140 55.37 0.99 -19.60
C ASP A 140 56.29 0.02 -18.80
N PRO A 141 57.59 -0.06 -19.16
CA PRO A 141 58.54 -0.97 -18.54
C PRO A 141 58.74 -0.78 -17.03
N SER A 142 58.31 0.36 -16.47
CA SER A 142 58.40 0.63 -15.03
C SER A 142 57.51 -0.29 -14.17
N ARG A 143 56.50 -0.93 -14.79
CA ARG A 143 55.57 -1.87 -14.13
C ARG A 143 56.06 -3.32 -14.11
N ALA A 144 57.17 -3.62 -14.78
CA ALA A 144 57.67 -4.98 -14.99
C ALA A 144 57.95 -5.76 -13.68
N SER A 145 58.42 -5.09 -12.62
CA SER A 145 58.72 -5.75 -11.34
C SER A 145 57.46 -6.15 -10.57
N ALA A 146 56.51 -5.22 -10.41
CA ALA A 146 55.27 -5.45 -9.66
C ALA A 146 54.37 -6.49 -10.35
N THR A 147 54.23 -6.40 -11.67
CA THR A 147 53.37 -7.32 -12.44
C THR A 147 54.06 -8.67 -12.73
N GLY A 148 55.40 -8.69 -12.74
CA GLY A 148 56.16 -9.93 -12.87
C GLY A 148 56.08 -10.84 -11.65
N ASP A 149 56.14 -10.27 -10.45
CA ASP A 149 55.92 -11.00 -9.20
C ASP A 149 54.49 -11.55 -9.10
N GLU A 150 53.51 -10.82 -9.65
CA GLU A 150 52.10 -11.22 -9.69
C GLU A 150 51.82 -12.39 -10.64
N LEU A 151 52.40 -12.39 -11.85
CA LEU A 151 52.22 -13.45 -12.86
C LEU A 151 53.21 -14.62 -12.71
N GLY A 152 54.12 -14.56 -11.73
CA GLY A 152 55.18 -15.55 -11.52
C GLY A 152 56.23 -15.59 -12.63
N LEU A 153 56.40 -14.47 -13.35
CA LEU A 153 57.26 -14.32 -14.52
C LEU A 153 58.22 -13.15 -14.34
N ASP A 154 59.53 -13.39 -14.48
CA ASP A 154 60.55 -12.35 -14.36
C ASP A 154 60.66 -11.54 -15.67
N PHE A 155 59.83 -10.50 -15.79
CA PHE A 155 59.80 -9.60 -16.95
C PHE A 155 60.93 -8.56 -16.94
N THR A 156 61.76 -8.50 -15.88
CA THR A 156 62.86 -7.52 -15.78
C THR A 156 64.02 -7.80 -16.74
N LYS A 157 64.04 -8.99 -17.37
CA LYS A 157 65.06 -9.45 -18.31
C LYS A 157 64.65 -9.30 -19.78
N ILE A 158 63.50 -8.70 -20.08
CA ILE A 158 63.07 -8.46 -21.46
C ILE A 158 63.96 -7.35 -22.06
N PRO A 159 64.62 -7.57 -23.21
CA PRO A 159 65.40 -6.54 -23.89
C PRO A 159 64.55 -5.33 -24.28
N GLU A 160 65.06 -4.12 -24.06
CA GLU A 160 64.42 -2.88 -24.52
C GLU A 160 64.22 -2.91 -26.04
N GLY A 161 62.99 -2.67 -26.51
CA GLY A 161 62.62 -2.71 -27.94
C GLY A 161 62.02 -4.03 -28.44
N THR A 162 61.79 -5.01 -27.56
CA THR A 162 61.08 -6.25 -27.92
C THR A 162 59.60 -5.96 -28.22
N THR A 163 59.10 -6.43 -29.36
CA THR A 163 57.70 -6.23 -29.77
C THR A 163 56.75 -7.19 -29.04
N SER A 164 55.47 -6.81 -28.92
CA SER A 164 54.42 -7.65 -28.30
C SER A 164 54.38 -9.06 -28.89
N ASP A 165 54.39 -9.18 -30.22
CA ASP A 165 54.36 -10.48 -30.89
C ASP A 165 55.59 -11.35 -30.58
N GLN A 166 56.78 -10.75 -30.39
CA GLN A 166 57.98 -11.52 -30.03
C GLN A 166 57.87 -12.11 -28.63
N ILE A 167 57.33 -11.36 -27.67
CA ILE A 167 57.15 -11.83 -26.28
C ILE A 167 56.10 -12.94 -26.23
N PHE A 168 54.95 -12.77 -26.87
CA PHE A 168 53.92 -13.81 -26.89
C PHE A 168 54.36 -15.06 -27.67
N ASN A 169 55.16 -14.92 -28.74
CA ASN A 169 55.75 -16.07 -29.43
C ASN A 169 56.80 -16.80 -28.57
N MET A 170 57.56 -16.09 -27.73
CA MET A 170 58.46 -16.72 -26.76
C MET A 170 57.68 -17.49 -25.68
N LEU A 171 56.62 -16.88 -25.15
CA LEU A 171 55.73 -17.51 -24.16
C LEU A 171 55.04 -18.75 -24.74
N ALA A 172 54.60 -18.71 -26.00
CA ALA A 172 53.97 -19.84 -26.67
C ALA A 172 54.91 -21.04 -26.90
N ASN A 173 56.23 -20.84 -26.86
CA ASN A 173 57.25 -21.89 -27.06
C ASN A 173 57.88 -22.36 -25.74
N LEU A 174 57.36 -21.93 -24.58
CA LEU A 174 57.82 -22.41 -23.28
C LEU A 174 57.47 -23.91 -23.10
N PRO A 175 58.31 -24.67 -22.37
CA PRO A 175 57.98 -26.03 -21.97
C PRO A 175 56.66 -26.12 -21.19
N ASP A 176 55.90 -27.21 -21.39
CA ASP A 176 54.56 -27.41 -20.79
C ASP A 176 54.56 -27.29 -19.25
N ASP A 177 55.65 -27.68 -18.59
CA ASP A 177 55.80 -27.58 -17.14
C ASP A 177 55.92 -26.14 -16.63
N GLN A 178 56.41 -25.21 -17.46
CA GLN A 178 56.46 -23.78 -17.15
C GLN A 178 55.12 -23.09 -17.45
N LEU A 179 54.46 -23.45 -18.55
CA LEU A 179 53.13 -22.94 -18.88
C LEU A 179 52.10 -23.31 -17.80
N LEU A 180 52.17 -24.53 -17.28
CA LEU A 180 51.26 -24.98 -16.22
C LEU A 180 51.45 -24.20 -14.90
N LYS A 181 52.68 -23.77 -14.59
CA LYS A 181 52.96 -22.89 -13.44
C LYS A 181 52.34 -21.50 -13.63
N ILE A 182 52.42 -20.95 -14.84
CA ILE A 182 51.82 -19.65 -15.19
C ILE A 182 50.29 -19.72 -15.08
N HIS A 183 49.66 -20.76 -15.63
CA HIS A 183 48.21 -20.96 -15.51
C HIS A 183 47.77 -21.04 -14.04
N THR A 184 48.49 -21.82 -13.23
CA THR A 184 48.19 -21.98 -11.80
C THR A 184 48.35 -20.65 -11.03
N ALA A 185 49.36 -19.84 -11.38
CA ALA A 185 49.59 -18.53 -10.76
C ALA A 185 48.47 -17.54 -11.11
N ILE A 186 48.10 -17.46 -12.39
CA ILE A 186 46.99 -16.63 -12.89
C ILE A 186 45.67 -17.04 -12.22
N ASP A 187 45.37 -18.34 -12.17
CA ASP A 187 44.16 -18.82 -11.53
C ASP A 187 44.10 -18.43 -10.05
N LYS A 188 45.19 -18.65 -9.31
CA LYS A 188 45.26 -18.29 -7.89
C LYS A 188 45.12 -16.77 -7.65
N GLN A 189 45.69 -15.95 -8.53
CA GLN A 189 45.61 -14.49 -8.42
C GLN A 189 44.17 -14.00 -8.66
N PHE A 190 43.52 -14.49 -9.70
CA PHE A 190 42.18 -14.06 -10.08
C PHE A 190 41.06 -14.72 -9.27
N GLU A 191 41.30 -15.89 -8.68
CA GLU A 191 40.36 -16.56 -7.77
C GLU A 191 40.10 -15.71 -6.51
N ALA A 192 41.10 -14.96 -6.04
CA ALA A 192 40.95 -14.03 -4.91
C ALA A 192 40.05 -12.81 -5.21
N LEU A 193 39.89 -12.46 -6.50
CA LEU A 193 39.08 -11.32 -6.96
C LEU A 193 37.63 -11.74 -7.26
N GLY A 194 37.39 -13.01 -7.56
CA GLY A 194 36.08 -13.57 -7.91
C GLY A 194 35.66 -13.29 -9.36
N ASP A 195 34.96 -14.25 -9.98
CA ASP A 195 34.68 -14.27 -11.43
C ASP A 195 34.01 -13.01 -11.99
N LYS A 196 33.11 -12.38 -11.24
CA LYS A 196 32.43 -11.14 -11.67
C LYS A 196 33.40 -9.97 -11.82
N MET A 197 34.35 -9.82 -10.89
CA MET A 197 35.32 -8.73 -10.91
C MET A 197 36.35 -8.95 -12.03
N VAL A 198 36.81 -10.19 -12.21
CA VAL A 198 37.68 -10.60 -13.33
C VAL A 198 37.02 -10.24 -14.66
N THR A 199 35.76 -10.63 -14.83
CA THR A 199 34.99 -10.30 -16.04
C THR A 199 34.92 -8.79 -16.25
N GLN A 200 34.58 -8.03 -15.21
CA GLN A 200 34.43 -6.58 -15.30
C GLN A 200 35.73 -5.88 -15.71
N MET A 201 36.87 -6.28 -15.13
CA MET A 201 38.16 -5.69 -15.47
C MET A 201 38.54 -6.00 -16.93
N ALA A 202 38.16 -7.18 -17.43
CA ALA A 202 38.43 -7.61 -18.79
C ALA A 202 37.58 -6.88 -19.85
N VAL A 203 36.43 -6.27 -19.47
CA VAL A 203 35.57 -5.55 -20.41
C VAL A 203 36.32 -4.41 -21.11
N GLY A 204 37.24 -3.72 -20.41
CA GLY A 204 38.09 -2.70 -21.03
C GLY A 204 38.92 -3.25 -22.19
N SER A 205 39.48 -4.45 -22.03
CA SER A 205 40.24 -5.16 -23.07
C SER A 205 39.35 -5.61 -24.22
N VAL A 206 38.14 -6.10 -23.94
CA VAL A 206 37.16 -6.45 -24.98
C VAL A 206 36.74 -5.21 -25.78
N LYS A 207 36.53 -4.07 -25.12
CA LYS A 207 36.24 -2.79 -25.80
C LYS A 207 37.37 -2.38 -26.71
N ALA A 208 38.62 -2.51 -26.26
CA ALA A 208 39.79 -2.23 -27.08
C ALA A 208 39.85 -3.15 -28.31
N GLU A 209 39.51 -4.43 -28.14
CA GLU A 209 39.44 -5.39 -29.25
C GLU A 209 38.33 -5.03 -30.26
N TYR A 210 37.15 -4.61 -29.81
CA TYR A 210 36.09 -4.12 -30.69
C TYR A 210 36.50 -2.88 -31.48
N SER A 211 37.16 -1.92 -30.83
CA SER A 211 37.74 -0.76 -31.53
C SER A 211 38.78 -1.21 -32.56
N ALA A 212 39.62 -2.19 -32.21
CA ALA A 212 40.65 -2.72 -33.10
C ALA A 212 40.08 -3.60 -34.24
N LEU A 213 38.83 -4.07 -34.12
CA LEU A 213 38.07 -4.71 -35.20
C LEU A 213 37.35 -3.70 -36.12
N GLY A 214 37.41 -2.41 -35.78
CA GLY A 214 36.72 -1.34 -36.50
C GLY A 214 35.23 -1.23 -36.17
N MET A 215 34.79 -1.80 -35.04
CA MET A 215 33.41 -1.69 -34.57
C MET A 215 33.15 -0.31 -33.96
N ASP A 216 31.93 0.21 -34.14
CA ASP A 216 31.48 1.45 -33.53
C ASP A 216 31.07 1.22 -32.07
N THR A 217 32.02 1.39 -31.14
CA THR A 217 31.78 1.17 -29.71
C THR A 217 30.80 2.19 -29.11
N ASP A 218 30.69 3.39 -29.68
CA ASP A 218 29.78 4.44 -29.19
C ASP A 218 28.33 4.10 -29.54
N LYS A 219 28.13 3.48 -30.71
CA LYS A 219 26.83 2.94 -31.11
C LYS A 219 26.40 1.75 -30.25
N ILE A 220 27.33 0.85 -29.89
CA ILE A 220 27.04 -0.26 -28.94
C ILE A 220 26.58 0.31 -27.59
N GLN A 221 27.34 1.26 -27.05
CA GLN A 221 27.00 1.95 -25.80
C GLN A 221 25.63 2.61 -25.86
N SER A 222 25.39 3.42 -26.90
CA SER A 222 24.13 4.17 -27.06
C SER A 222 22.94 3.24 -27.22
N ASN A 223 23.06 2.17 -28.02
CA ASN A 223 22.00 1.19 -28.19
C ASN A 223 21.64 0.50 -26.88
N TYR A 224 22.65 0.13 -26.08
CA TYR A 224 22.42 -0.47 -24.77
C TYR A 224 21.67 0.48 -23.82
N ILE A 225 22.10 1.74 -23.75
CA ILE A 225 21.46 2.76 -22.90
C ILE A 225 20.00 3.01 -23.36
N TRP A 226 19.77 3.14 -24.67
CA TRP A 226 18.41 3.32 -25.21
C TRP A 226 17.50 2.13 -24.95
N TYR A 227 17.99 0.91 -25.17
CA TYR A 227 17.22 -0.31 -24.92
C TYR A 227 16.84 -0.42 -23.44
N THR A 228 17.82 -0.25 -22.55
CA THR A 228 17.62 -0.34 -21.10
C THR A 228 16.71 0.80 -20.60
N GLY A 229 16.90 2.02 -21.11
CA GLY A 229 16.05 3.17 -20.81
C GLY A 229 14.60 3.01 -21.29
N LEU A 230 14.39 2.43 -22.48
CA LEU A 230 13.06 2.10 -22.99
C LEU A 230 12.37 1.06 -22.09
N LEU A 231 13.09 0.03 -21.64
CA LEU A 231 12.56 -0.94 -20.68
C LEU A 231 12.14 -0.27 -19.36
N MET A 232 12.96 0.63 -18.81
CA MET A 232 12.60 1.42 -17.62
C MET A 232 11.33 2.26 -17.83
N LEU A 233 11.20 2.88 -19.01
CA LEU A 233 10.02 3.67 -19.36
C LEU A 233 8.76 2.78 -19.43
N LEU A 234 8.86 1.62 -20.08
CA LEU A 234 7.76 0.66 -20.17
C LEU A 234 7.34 0.13 -18.80
N LEU A 235 8.30 -0.18 -17.92
CA LEU A 235 8.03 -0.58 -16.54
C LEU A 235 7.38 0.54 -15.72
N SER A 236 7.84 1.78 -15.89
CA SER A 236 7.24 2.95 -15.23
C SER A 236 5.80 3.18 -15.70
N LEU A 237 5.52 3.01 -17.00
CA LEU A 237 4.17 3.08 -17.55
C LEU A 237 3.27 1.94 -17.04
N LEU A 238 3.82 0.73 -16.92
CA LEU A 238 3.12 -0.42 -16.35
C LEU A 238 2.77 -0.19 -14.86
N SER A 239 3.70 0.38 -14.09
CA SER A 239 3.48 0.77 -12.70
C SER A 239 2.40 1.85 -12.59
N ALA A 240 2.44 2.89 -13.43
CA ALA A 240 1.43 3.93 -13.50
C ALA A 240 0.03 3.37 -13.85
N ALA A 241 -0.06 2.51 -14.88
CA ALA A 241 -1.30 1.86 -15.27
C ALA A 241 -1.87 0.99 -14.13
N SER A 242 -1.00 0.22 -13.47
CA SER A 242 -1.36 -0.59 -12.30
C SER A 242 -1.85 0.28 -11.15
N THR A 243 -1.19 1.39 -10.86
CA THR A 243 -1.58 2.35 -9.81
C THR A 243 -2.97 2.93 -10.06
N VAL A 244 -3.26 3.33 -11.31
CA VAL A 244 -4.57 3.87 -11.69
C VAL A 244 -5.65 2.78 -11.60
N ALA A 245 -5.38 1.58 -12.10
CA ALA A 245 -6.32 0.46 -12.03
C ALA A 245 -6.63 0.04 -10.59
N VAL A 246 -5.62 -0.04 -9.72
CA VAL A 246 -5.80 -0.29 -8.28
C VAL A 246 -6.58 0.85 -7.62
N GLY A 247 -6.30 2.10 -7.99
CA GLY A 247 -7.06 3.28 -7.55
C GLY A 247 -8.55 3.16 -7.87
N TYR A 248 -8.87 2.78 -9.11
CA TYR A 248 -10.24 2.55 -9.55
C TYR A 248 -10.92 1.38 -8.83
N LEU A 249 -10.26 0.22 -8.77
CA LEU A 249 -10.81 -0.99 -8.13
C LEU A 249 -11.04 -0.78 -6.63
N SER A 250 -10.10 -0.13 -5.93
CA SER A 250 -10.23 0.19 -4.51
C SER A 250 -11.36 1.18 -4.25
N ALA A 251 -11.49 2.25 -5.06
CA ALA A 251 -12.60 3.20 -4.95
C ALA A 251 -13.96 2.53 -5.20
N ARG A 252 -14.07 1.71 -6.25
CA ARG A 252 -15.32 1.00 -6.58
C ARG A 252 -15.70 -0.01 -5.50
N THR A 253 -14.73 -0.74 -4.96
CA THR A 253 -14.93 -1.69 -3.85
C THR A 253 -15.39 -0.98 -2.59
N ALA A 254 -14.68 0.08 -2.18
CA ALA A 254 -14.99 0.82 -0.97
C ALA A 254 -16.35 1.53 -1.05
N ALA A 255 -16.64 2.19 -2.17
CA ALA A 255 -17.94 2.84 -2.40
C ALA A 255 -19.09 1.82 -2.47
N GLY A 256 -18.87 0.67 -3.11
CA GLY A 256 -19.84 -0.42 -3.18
C GLY A 256 -20.15 -1.00 -1.79
N LEU A 257 -19.12 -1.25 -0.97
CA LEU A 257 -19.30 -1.68 0.41
C LEU A 257 -20.07 -0.64 1.22
N SER A 258 -19.68 0.63 1.13
CA SER A 258 -20.31 1.76 1.81
C SER A 258 -21.79 1.88 1.47
N ARG A 259 -22.15 1.80 0.18
CA ARG A 259 -23.53 1.75 -0.30
C ARG A 259 -24.32 0.60 0.33
N ASN A 260 -23.75 -0.61 0.32
CA ASN A 260 -24.42 -1.79 0.86
C ASN A 260 -24.61 -1.71 2.38
N LEU A 261 -23.60 -1.20 3.10
CA LEU A 261 -23.70 -0.98 4.55
C LEU A 261 -24.75 0.08 4.87
N ARG A 262 -24.76 1.22 4.17
CA ARG A 262 -25.77 2.27 4.37
C ARG A 262 -27.17 1.75 4.18
N LYS A 263 -27.42 1.03 3.08
CA LYS A 263 -28.73 0.41 2.82
C LYS A 263 -29.14 -0.54 3.94
N LYS A 264 -28.22 -1.40 4.41
CA LYS A 264 -28.54 -2.37 5.47
C LYS A 264 -28.77 -1.71 6.82
N VAL A 265 -27.97 -0.70 7.18
CA VAL A 265 -28.16 0.06 8.42
C VAL A 265 -29.49 0.81 8.37
N PHE A 266 -29.79 1.48 7.26
CA PHE A 266 -31.04 2.21 7.07
C PHE A 266 -32.26 1.29 7.23
N ASN A 267 -32.32 0.20 6.46
CA ASN A 267 -33.40 -0.78 6.58
C ASN A 267 -33.49 -1.39 7.99
N LYS A 268 -32.36 -1.56 8.69
CA LYS A 268 -32.35 -2.10 10.06
C LYS A 268 -32.97 -1.12 11.05
N VAL A 269 -32.65 0.17 10.91
CA VAL A 269 -33.16 1.25 11.76
C VAL A 269 -34.64 1.51 11.51
N GLU A 270 -35.13 1.39 10.28
CA GLU A 270 -36.58 1.51 9.99
C GLU A 270 -37.43 0.43 10.69
N ASN A 271 -36.81 -0.71 11.03
CA ASN A 271 -37.46 -1.81 11.74
C ASN A 271 -37.27 -1.76 13.27
N PHE A 272 -36.68 -0.69 13.81
CA PHE A 272 -36.50 -0.52 15.25
C PHE A 272 -37.77 0.03 15.91
N SER A 273 -38.03 -0.47 17.12
CA SER A 273 -39.02 0.09 18.03
C SER A 273 -38.39 1.23 18.86
N ASN A 274 -39.20 1.93 19.65
CA ASN A 274 -38.70 2.98 20.52
C ASN A 274 -37.66 2.47 21.53
N ALA A 275 -37.72 1.19 21.93
CA ALA A 275 -36.73 0.58 22.81
C ALA A 275 -35.31 0.57 22.21
N GLU A 276 -35.15 0.26 20.92
CA GLU A 276 -33.84 0.33 20.28
C GLU A 276 -33.40 1.78 20.02
N PHE A 277 -34.34 2.68 19.73
CA PHE A 277 -34.04 4.12 19.63
C PHE A 277 -33.54 4.69 20.97
N ASP A 278 -34.06 4.23 22.10
CA ASP A 278 -33.57 4.64 23.42
C ASP A 278 -32.17 4.06 23.71
N LYS A 279 -31.91 2.80 23.30
CA LYS A 279 -30.59 2.17 23.44
C LYS A 279 -29.49 2.89 22.65
N PHE A 280 -29.77 3.28 21.41
CA PHE A 280 -28.76 3.88 20.53
C PHE A 280 -28.79 5.41 20.50
N SER A 281 -29.94 6.04 20.78
CA SER A 281 -30.27 7.43 20.43
C SER A 281 -30.30 7.71 18.92
N THR A 282 -31.22 8.56 18.48
CA THR A 282 -31.34 9.01 17.08
C THR A 282 -30.02 9.65 16.58
N ALA A 283 -29.34 10.44 17.43
CA ALA A 283 -28.09 11.09 17.07
C ALA A 283 -26.95 10.08 16.80
N SER A 284 -26.84 9.01 17.60
CA SER A 284 -25.86 7.95 17.32
C SER A 284 -26.19 7.20 16.04
N LEU A 285 -27.46 6.91 15.78
CA LEU A 285 -27.88 6.21 14.55
C LEU A 285 -27.57 7.03 13.29
N ILE A 286 -27.71 8.36 13.34
CA ILE A 286 -27.29 9.27 12.26
C ILE A 286 -25.78 9.17 12.03
N THR A 287 -24.96 9.29 13.08
CA THR A 287 -23.50 9.24 12.92
C THR A 287 -23.00 7.87 12.46
N ARG A 288 -23.63 6.78 12.92
CA ARG A 288 -23.33 5.40 12.50
C ARG A 288 -23.69 5.14 11.04
N SER A 289 -24.80 5.70 10.55
CA SER A 289 -25.23 5.57 9.14
C SER A 289 -24.47 6.49 8.17
N THR A 290 -23.74 7.47 8.68
CA THR A 290 -23.02 8.47 7.87
C THR A 290 -21.51 8.38 8.09
N ASN A 291 -20.99 9.05 9.11
CA ASN A 291 -19.57 9.23 9.39
C ASN A 291 -18.83 7.90 9.60
N ASP A 292 -19.41 6.98 10.37
CA ASP A 292 -18.74 5.71 10.67
C ASP A 292 -18.57 4.85 9.41
N ILE A 293 -19.59 4.80 8.55
CA ILE A 293 -19.51 4.10 7.27
C ILE A 293 -18.48 4.77 6.34
N THR A 294 -18.40 6.10 6.34
CA THR A 294 -17.37 6.83 5.59
C THR A 294 -15.96 6.50 6.10
N GLN A 295 -15.76 6.34 7.42
CA GLN A 295 -14.47 5.89 7.94
C GLN A 295 -14.12 4.46 7.51
N ILE A 296 -15.11 3.55 7.51
CA ILE A 296 -14.93 2.18 7.00
C ILE A 296 -14.56 2.23 5.51
N GLN A 297 -15.24 3.07 4.71
CA GLN A 297 -14.94 3.26 3.29
C GLN A 297 -13.49 3.70 3.08
N MET A 298 -13.04 4.73 3.81
CA MET A 298 -11.65 5.21 3.72
C MET A 298 -10.63 4.14 4.13
N LEU A 299 -10.94 3.34 5.17
CA LEU A 299 -10.10 2.21 5.56
C LEU A 299 -9.96 1.19 4.42
N ILE A 300 -11.03 0.83 3.73
CA ILE A 300 -10.95 -0.13 2.62
C ILE A 300 -10.08 0.39 1.48
N ILE A 301 -10.14 1.69 1.16
CA ILE A 301 -9.27 2.31 0.15
C ILE A 301 -7.81 2.17 0.56
N ILE A 302 -7.48 2.56 1.80
CA ILE A 302 -6.11 2.49 2.34
C ILE A 302 -5.63 1.03 2.45
N LEU A 303 -6.52 0.12 2.84
CA LEU A 303 -6.18 -1.29 3.00
C LEU A 303 -5.81 -1.91 1.67
N ILE A 304 -6.59 -1.66 0.63
CA ILE A 304 -6.26 -2.16 -0.70
C ILE A 304 -4.99 -1.47 -1.19
N ARG A 305 -4.90 -0.13 -1.17
CA ARG A 305 -3.81 0.61 -1.84
C ARG A 305 -2.47 0.63 -1.11
N ILE A 306 -2.47 0.71 0.21
CA ILE A 306 -1.27 1.03 1.00
C ILE A 306 -0.87 -0.15 1.88
N VAL A 307 -1.83 -0.78 2.57
CA VAL A 307 -1.52 -1.88 3.53
C VAL A 307 -0.88 -3.07 2.83
N PHE A 308 -1.30 -3.41 1.61
CA PHE A 308 -0.64 -4.45 0.82
C PHE A 308 0.63 -3.95 0.11
N TYR A 309 0.63 -2.71 -0.37
CA TYR A 309 1.74 -2.17 -1.15
C TYR A 309 3.01 -1.92 -0.33
N ALA A 310 2.86 -1.38 0.87
CA ALA A 310 4.01 -1.02 1.70
C ALA A 310 4.87 -2.24 2.08
N PRO A 311 4.33 -3.39 2.52
CA PRO A 311 5.13 -4.60 2.73
C PRO A 311 5.80 -5.13 1.46
N ILE A 312 5.15 -5.04 0.29
CA ILE A 312 5.74 -5.46 -0.99
C ILE A 312 7.00 -4.65 -1.27
N LEU A 313 6.92 -3.32 -1.17
CA LEU A 313 8.07 -2.44 -1.35
C LEU A 313 9.13 -2.61 -0.25
N GLY A 314 8.72 -2.71 1.01
CA GLY A 314 9.65 -2.80 2.14
C GLY A 314 10.44 -4.11 2.12
N ILE A 315 9.77 -5.24 1.98
CA ILE A 315 10.41 -6.57 1.94
C ILE A 315 11.18 -6.72 0.63
N GLY A 316 10.57 -6.39 -0.52
CA GLY A 316 11.23 -6.49 -1.81
C GLY A 316 12.45 -5.58 -1.93
N GLY A 317 12.37 -4.35 -1.40
CA GLY A 317 13.50 -3.42 -1.36
C GLY A 317 14.64 -3.92 -0.48
N ILE A 318 14.34 -4.55 0.67
CA ILE A 318 15.36 -5.19 1.49
C ILE A 318 16.04 -6.32 0.72
N ILE A 319 15.28 -7.24 0.12
CA ILE A 319 15.83 -8.39 -0.62
C ILE A 319 16.77 -7.91 -1.74
N LEU A 320 16.31 -6.99 -2.59
CA LEU A 320 17.12 -6.50 -3.72
C LEU A 320 18.34 -5.69 -3.26
N ALA A 321 18.24 -4.95 -2.16
CA ALA A 321 19.40 -4.27 -1.58
C ALA A 321 20.46 -5.24 -1.04
N LEU A 322 20.03 -6.37 -0.46
CA LEU A 322 20.95 -7.43 0.00
C LEU A 322 21.68 -8.09 -1.16
N ASP A 323 21.00 -8.30 -2.29
CA ASP A 323 21.58 -8.86 -3.52
C ASP A 323 22.66 -7.95 -4.13
N LYS A 324 22.55 -6.63 -3.93
CA LYS A 324 23.53 -5.65 -4.42
C LYS A 324 24.81 -5.58 -3.61
N SER A 325 24.71 -5.51 -2.28
CA SER A 325 25.87 -5.55 -1.40
C SER A 325 25.50 -5.98 0.01
N THR A 326 25.89 -7.21 0.36
CA THR A 326 25.69 -7.77 1.71
C THR A 326 26.51 -7.03 2.77
N SER A 327 27.59 -6.37 2.38
CA SER A 327 28.46 -5.64 3.32
C SER A 327 27.85 -4.31 3.80
N MET A 328 26.90 -3.74 3.05
CA MET A 328 26.22 -2.48 3.38
C MET A 328 24.88 -2.66 4.08
N SER A 329 24.41 -3.90 4.24
CA SER A 329 23.08 -4.22 4.76
C SER A 329 22.81 -3.72 6.18
N TRP A 330 23.87 -3.59 7.00
CA TRP A 330 23.77 -3.01 8.35
C TRP A 330 23.28 -1.57 8.32
N ILE A 331 23.55 -0.81 7.25
CA ILE A 331 23.11 0.58 7.09
C ILE A 331 21.57 0.64 7.03
N ILE A 332 20.94 -0.29 6.31
CA ILE A 332 19.48 -0.42 6.25
C ILE A 332 18.91 -0.78 7.62
N ALA A 333 19.55 -1.70 8.34
CA ALA A 333 19.11 -2.08 9.69
C ALA A 333 19.14 -0.88 10.65
N VAL A 334 20.24 -0.10 10.64
CA VAL A 334 20.36 1.14 11.44
C VAL A 334 19.29 2.16 11.04
N ALA A 335 19.02 2.34 9.75
CA ALA A 335 17.98 3.25 9.27
C ALA A 335 16.59 2.85 9.77
N ILE A 336 16.24 1.57 9.66
CA ILE A 336 14.94 1.05 10.12
C ILE A 336 14.80 1.21 11.63
N VAL A 337 15.82 0.86 12.42
CA VAL A 337 15.79 1.00 13.89
C VAL A 337 15.64 2.47 14.29
N THR A 338 16.40 3.36 13.66
CA THR A 338 16.32 4.81 13.91
C THR A 338 14.93 5.37 13.56
N LEU A 339 14.37 4.92 12.44
CA LEU A 339 13.05 5.34 12.00
C LEU A 339 11.93 4.82 12.91
N VAL A 340 11.95 3.53 13.24
CA VAL A 340 10.95 2.91 14.12
C VAL A 340 11.00 3.53 15.51
N SER A 341 12.19 3.79 16.05
CA SER A 341 12.34 4.47 17.34
C SER A 341 11.79 5.90 17.31
N LEU A 342 12.07 6.69 16.26
CA LEU A 342 11.49 8.01 16.07
C LEU A 342 9.96 7.96 16.06
N ILE A 343 9.39 7.04 15.27
CA ILE A 343 7.94 6.87 15.18
C ILE A 343 7.37 6.50 16.55
N ILE A 344 7.92 5.50 17.24
CA ILE A 344 7.44 5.08 18.56
C ILE A 344 7.47 6.26 19.55
N VAL A 345 8.54 7.04 19.58
CA VAL A 345 8.67 8.21 20.48
C VAL A 345 7.62 9.27 20.16
N VAL A 346 7.53 9.70 18.90
CA VAL A 346 6.56 10.71 18.45
C VAL A 346 5.14 10.27 18.77
N PHE A 347 4.82 9.02 18.46
CA PHE A 347 3.49 8.46 18.69
C PHE A 347 3.14 8.30 20.16
N SER A 348 4.09 7.88 20.99
CA SER A 348 3.87 7.74 22.44
C SER A 348 3.53 9.09 23.08
N ILE A 349 4.09 10.18 22.56
CA ILE A 349 3.82 11.55 23.03
C ILE A 349 2.50 12.09 22.45
N ALA A 350 2.26 11.88 21.15
CA ALA A 350 1.12 12.47 20.44
C ALA A 350 -0.21 11.73 20.70
N LEU A 351 -0.22 10.39 20.74
CA LEU A 351 -1.44 9.58 20.84
C LEU A 351 -2.30 9.91 22.07
N PRO A 352 -1.76 10.09 23.29
CA PRO A 352 -2.58 10.47 24.44
C PRO A 352 -3.30 11.81 24.24
N LYS A 353 -2.61 12.80 23.67
CA LYS A 353 -3.19 14.12 23.39
C LYS A 353 -4.23 14.06 22.26
N PHE A 354 -4.00 13.23 21.23
CA PHE A 354 -4.99 12.93 20.20
C PHE A 354 -6.26 12.25 20.74
N LYS A 355 -6.20 11.55 21.88
CA LYS A 355 -7.40 11.02 22.53
C LYS A 355 -8.16 12.14 23.28
N ILE A 356 -7.42 13.01 23.98
CA ILE A 356 -8.01 14.12 24.76
C ILE A 356 -8.72 15.13 23.84
N ILE A 357 -8.20 15.36 22.62
CA ILE A 357 -8.77 16.35 21.71
C ILE A 357 -10.25 16.13 21.39
N GLN A 358 -10.69 14.86 21.31
CA GLN A 358 -12.09 14.54 21.01
C GLN A 358 -13.00 15.03 22.14
N ASN A 359 -12.62 14.76 23.40
CA ASN A 359 -13.36 15.22 24.57
C ASN A 359 -13.41 16.77 24.65
N LEU A 360 -12.34 17.45 24.22
CA LEU A 360 -12.30 18.92 24.18
C LEU A 360 -13.21 19.50 23.09
N ILE A 361 -13.25 18.87 21.90
CA ILE A 361 -14.18 19.22 20.82
C ILE A 361 -15.63 19.02 21.27
N ASP A 362 -15.91 17.91 21.95
CA ASP A 362 -17.25 17.59 22.45
C ASP A 362 -17.69 18.60 23.51
N ARG A 363 -16.79 18.98 24.44
CA ARG A 363 -17.04 20.02 25.44
C ARG A 363 -17.30 21.39 24.82
N LEU A 364 -16.48 21.80 23.85
CA LEU A 364 -16.67 23.07 23.14
C LEU A 364 -18.03 23.07 22.41
N SER A 365 -18.35 21.98 21.72
CA SER A 365 -19.62 21.81 20.99
C SER A 365 -20.83 21.81 21.94
N LEU A 366 -20.70 21.24 23.13
CA LEU A 366 -21.73 21.27 24.18
C LEU A 366 -22.00 22.71 24.63
N ILE A 367 -20.96 23.47 24.99
CA ILE A 367 -21.09 24.87 25.43
C ILE A 367 -21.73 25.72 24.31
N THR A 368 -21.31 25.55 23.06
CA THR A 368 -21.93 26.24 21.92
C THR A 368 -23.43 25.95 21.82
N ARG A 369 -23.83 24.68 21.99
CA ARG A 369 -25.23 24.27 21.90
C ARG A 369 -26.06 24.82 23.06
N GLU A 370 -25.52 24.78 24.28
CA GLU A 370 -26.14 25.40 25.46
C GLU A 370 -26.32 26.91 25.28
N ASN A 371 -25.31 27.61 24.74
CA ASN A 371 -25.39 29.05 24.48
C ASN A 371 -26.43 29.40 23.42
N LEU A 372 -26.54 28.61 22.35
CA LEU A 372 -27.54 28.83 21.30
C LEU A 372 -28.96 28.56 21.81
N SER A 373 -29.17 27.45 22.53
CA SER A 373 -30.49 27.08 23.06
C SER A 373 -30.91 27.97 24.24
N GLY A 374 -29.96 28.42 25.05
CA GLY A 374 -30.15 29.22 26.26
C GLY A 374 -30.01 30.72 26.05
N MET A 375 -29.89 31.20 24.80
CA MET A 375 -29.53 32.60 24.51
C MET A 375 -30.47 33.62 25.18
N MET A 376 -31.78 33.33 25.23
CA MET A 376 -32.75 34.19 25.90
C MET A 376 -32.51 34.24 27.42
N VAL A 377 -32.20 33.10 28.05
CA VAL A 377 -31.92 33.01 29.50
C VAL A 377 -30.62 33.75 29.82
N ILE A 378 -29.57 33.55 29.03
CA ILE A 378 -28.28 34.22 29.20
C ILE A 378 -28.45 35.74 29.15
N ARG A 379 -29.24 36.25 28.18
CA ARG A 379 -29.54 37.68 28.06
C ARG A 379 -30.41 38.19 29.20
N ALA A 380 -31.45 37.45 29.60
CA ALA A 380 -32.36 37.82 30.68
C ALA A 380 -31.62 37.98 32.03
N PHE A 381 -30.60 37.15 32.28
CA PHE A 381 -29.77 37.24 33.49
C PHE A 381 -28.48 38.07 33.31
N ASN A 382 -28.29 38.73 32.17
CA ASN A 382 -27.09 39.50 31.82
C ASN A 382 -25.76 38.72 32.05
N LYS A 383 -25.75 37.43 31.69
CA LYS A 383 -24.64 36.48 31.89
C LYS A 383 -23.77 36.25 30.64
N GLN A 384 -23.87 37.09 29.63
CA GLN A 384 -23.12 36.95 28.37
C GLN A 384 -21.62 36.84 28.63
N LYS A 385 -21.06 37.72 29.48
CA LYS A 385 -19.61 37.72 29.75
C LYS A 385 -19.14 36.44 30.45
N PHE A 386 -19.97 35.90 31.33
CA PHE A 386 -19.69 34.63 32.01
C PHE A 386 -19.65 33.46 31.01
N GLU A 387 -20.60 33.40 30.07
CA GLU A 387 -20.61 32.35 29.04
C GLU A 387 -19.52 32.55 27.98
N GLU A 388 -19.14 33.79 27.66
CA GLU A 388 -17.95 34.09 26.85
C GLU A 388 -16.69 33.52 27.51
N ASP A 389 -16.47 33.81 28.80
CA ASP A 389 -15.30 33.30 29.53
C ASP A 389 -15.31 31.77 29.63
N ARG A 390 -16.49 31.16 29.80
CA ARG A 390 -16.67 29.70 29.82
C ARG A 390 -16.32 29.08 28.47
N PHE A 391 -16.77 29.69 27.38
CA PHE A 391 -16.45 29.27 26.01
C PHE A 391 -14.95 29.42 25.71
N ASP A 392 -14.37 30.58 26.06
CA ASP A 392 -12.95 30.88 25.84
C ASP A 392 -12.04 29.90 26.56
N ARG A 393 -12.37 29.50 27.80
CA ARG A 393 -11.61 28.46 28.51
C ARG A 393 -11.60 27.14 27.75
N ALA A 394 -12.75 26.66 27.28
CA ALA A 394 -12.84 25.43 26.51
C ALA A 394 -12.09 25.54 25.17
N ASN A 395 -12.16 26.70 24.52
CA ASN A 395 -11.45 26.97 23.26
C ASN A 395 -9.92 27.03 23.46
N ILE A 396 -9.44 27.64 24.54
CA ILE A 396 -8.02 27.71 24.91
C ILE A 396 -7.48 26.31 25.22
N ASP A 397 -8.22 25.49 25.98
CA ASP A 397 -7.82 24.11 26.29
C ASP A 397 -7.67 23.28 25.00
N LEU A 398 -8.64 23.41 24.07
CA LEU A 398 -8.60 22.79 22.75
C LEU A 398 -7.39 23.29 21.94
N THR A 399 -7.20 24.61 21.90
CA THR A 399 -6.11 25.25 21.14
C THR A 399 -4.74 24.85 21.65
N LYS A 400 -4.50 24.89 22.97
CA LYS A 400 -3.24 24.47 23.58
C LYS A 400 -2.91 23.01 23.27
N THR A 401 -3.91 22.13 23.36
CA THR A 401 -3.75 20.70 23.05
C THR A 401 -3.43 20.49 21.58
N ASN A 402 -4.12 21.18 20.68
CA ASN A 402 -3.85 21.16 19.24
C ASN A 402 -2.44 21.66 18.90
N LEU A 403 -2.04 22.80 19.45
CA LEU A 403 -0.71 23.37 19.22
C LEU A 403 0.40 22.43 19.72
N PHE A 404 0.21 21.77 20.86
CA PHE A 404 1.16 20.76 21.34
C PHE A 404 1.29 19.60 20.35
N ILE A 405 0.17 19.01 19.93
CA ILE A 405 0.16 17.91 18.94
C ILE A 405 0.86 18.34 17.65
N ASN A 406 0.48 19.51 17.11
CA ASN A 406 1.04 20.01 15.86
C ASN A 406 2.55 20.29 15.99
N ARG A 407 3.02 20.84 17.11
CA ARG A 407 4.47 21.04 17.32
C ARG A 407 5.23 19.72 17.32
N VAL A 408 4.71 18.68 17.98
CA VAL A 408 5.32 17.34 17.96
C VAL A 408 5.33 16.76 16.54
N MET A 409 4.22 16.88 15.81
CA MET A 409 4.09 16.35 14.45
C MET A 409 4.92 17.13 13.41
N VAL A 410 5.10 18.44 13.58
CA VAL A 410 5.90 19.28 12.67
C VAL A 410 7.37 18.87 12.70
N VAL A 411 7.90 18.43 13.87
CA VAL A 411 9.28 17.94 14.00
C VAL A 411 9.53 16.64 13.22
N MET A 412 8.48 15.85 12.98
CA MET A 412 8.60 14.56 12.30
C MET A 412 9.21 14.70 10.89
N MET A 413 8.72 15.63 10.07
CA MET A 413 9.18 15.79 8.69
C MET A 413 10.65 16.23 8.56
N PRO A 414 11.13 17.27 9.29
CA PRO A 414 12.54 17.63 9.31
C PRO A 414 13.46 16.53 9.82
N VAL A 415 13.08 15.81 10.90
CA VAL A 415 13.90 14.71 11.42
C VAL A 415 13.95 13.55 10.42
N MET A 416 12.83 13.24 9.77
CA MET A 416 12.79 12.26 8.68
C MET A 416 13.71 12.65 7.52
N MET A 417 13.71 13.93 7.13
CA MET A 417 14.62 14.43 6.10
C MET A 417 16.09 14.35 6.53
N LEU A 418 16.39 14.64 7.81
CA LEU A 418 17.73 14.48 8.37
C LEU A 418 18.19 13.02 8.34
N ILE A 419 17.32 12.09 8.73
CA ILE A 419 17.60 10.64 8.66
C ILE A 419 17.86 10.22 7.22
N MET A 420 17.03 10.67 6.27
CA MET A 420 17.20 10.34 4.86
C MET A 420 18.51 10.89 4.29
N ASN A 421 18.81 12.16 4.52
CA ASN A 421 20.06 12.76 4.04
C ASN A 421 21.28 12.13 4.72
N GLY A 422 21.19 11.84 6.03
CA GLY A 422 22.25 11.14 6.76
C GLY A 422 22.47 9.72 6.26
N LEU A 423 21.39 8.99 5.94
CA LEU A 423 21.41 7.67 5.33
C LEU A 423 22.07 7.73 3.95
N SER A 424 21.65 8.68 3.10
CA SER A 424 22.26 8.91 1.78
C SER A 424 23.75 9.19 1.88
N LEU A 425 24.15 10.08 2.80
CA LEU A 425 25.55 10.42 3.01
C LEU A 425 26.37 9.22 3.51
N LEU A 426 25.81 8.42 4.41
CA LEU A 426 26.46 7.20 4.91
C LEU A 426 26.62 6.14 3.82
N ILE A 427 25.58 5.93 3.00
CA ILE A 427 25.61 5.01 1.84
C ILE A 427 26.67 5.46 0.84
N ILE A 428 26.72 6.75 0.50
CA ILE A 428 27.72 7.28 -0.42
C ILE A 428 29.12 7.16 0.17
N TRP A 429 29.31 7.48 1.45
CA TRP A 429 30.60 7.38 2.12
C TRP A 429 31.15 5.95 2.13
N VAL A 430 30.36 5.00 2.63
CA VAL A 430 30.75 3.59 2.70
C VAL A 430 30.85 2.99 1.30
N GLY A 431 29.89 3.30 0.43
CA GLY A 431 29.84 2.83 -0.93
C GLY A 431 31.04 3.29 -1.76
N ALA A 432 31.43 4.56 -1.68
CA ALA A 432 32.61 5.08 -2.36
C ALA A 432 33.90 4.37 -1.95
N HIS A 433 34.06 4.01 -0.66
CA HIS A 433 35.20 3.20 -0.21
C HIS A 433 35.17 1.79 -0.80
N GLN A 434 33.99 1.17 -0.93
CA GLN A 434 33.87 -0.14 -1.57
C GLN A 434 34.12 -0.09 -3.08
N VAL A 435 33.71 0.98 -3.75
CA VAL A 435 34.04 1.24 -5.16
C VAL A 435 35.55 1.42 -5.33
N ALA A 436 36.19 2.20 -4.45
CA ALA A 436 37.65 2.41 -4.48
C ALA A 436 38.44 1.12 -4.23
N GLN A 437 37.89 0.19 -3.44
CA GLN A 437 38.44 -1.16 -3.22
C GLN A 437 38.00 -2.17 -4.30
N SER A 438 37.30 -1.72 -5.34
CA SER A 438 36.75 -2.55 -6.42
C SER A 438 35.82 -3.68 -5.96
N LYS A 439 35.23 -3.56 -4.77
CA LYS A 439 34.26 -4.53 -4.22
C LYS A 439 32.83 -4.28 -4.67
N MET A 440 32.55 -3.10 -5.24
CA MET A 440 31.21 -2.68 -5.66
C MET A 440 31.30 -1.73 -6.85
N GLN A 441 30.28 -1.71 -7.71
CA GLN A 441 30.19 -0.77 -8.83
C GLN A 441 29.42 0.50 -8.43
N VAL A 442 29.64 1.59 -9.16
CA VAL A 442 29.00 2.89 -8.85
C VAL A 442 27.48 2.82 -9.03
N GLY A 443 27.00 2.11 -10.05
CA GLY A 443 25.58 1.87 -10.29
C GLY A 443 24.93 1.07 -9.16
N ASP A 444 25.62 0.07 -8.60
CA ASP A 444 25.07 -0.75 -7.52
C ASP A 444 24.90 0.06 -6.24
N MET A 445 25.83 0.99 -5.97
CA MET A 445 25.71 1.96 -4.88
C MET A 445 24.46 2.85 -5.05
N MET A 446 24.22 3.34 -6.27
CA MET A 446 23.06 4.18 -6.55
C MET A 446 21.75 3.41 -6.47
N ALA A 447 21.72 2.15 -6.94
CA ALA A 447 20.58 1.27 -6.75
C ALA A 447 20.30 1.02 -5.27
N PHE A 448 21.35 0.72 -4.49
CA PHE A 448 21.23 0.54 -3.03
C PHE A 448 20.66 1.78 -2.35
N LEU A 449 21.12 2.98 -2.73
CA LEU A 449 20.57 4.25 -2.26
C LEU A 449 19.07 4.37 -2.55
N GLN A 450 18.66 4.05 -3.78
CA GLN A 450 17.26 4.12 -4.19
C GLN A 450 16.39 3.09 -3.45
N TYR A 451 16.88 1.86 -3.28
CA TYR A 451 16.21 0.85 -2.46
C TYR A 451 16.04 1.30 -1.01
N ALA A 452 17.07 1.91 -0.42
CA ALA A 452 16.97 2.46 0.93
C ALA A 452 15.85 3.51 1.07
N ILE A 453 15.70 4.39 0.07
CA ILE A 453 14.60 5.37 0.02
C ILE A 453 13.23 4.66 -0.05
N LEU A 454 13.08 3.65 -0.92
CA LEU A 454 11.84 2.87 -1.04
C LEU A 454 11.48 2.16 0.27
N ILE A 455 12.45 1.55 0.94
CA ILE A 455 12.27 0.88 2.24
C ILE A 455 11.77 1.89 3.27
N VAL A 456 12.43 3.04 3.40
CA VAL A 456 12.02 4.06 4.38
C VAL A 456 10.60 4.58 4.10
N MET A 457 10.26 4.82 2.83
CA MET A 457 8.90 5.24 2.44
C MET A 457 7.86 4.16 2.74
N ALA A 458 8.19 2.88 2.53
CA ALA A 458 7.35 1.77 2.91
C ALA A 458 7.07 1.75 4.43
N PHE A 459 8.10 1.93 5.26
CA PHE A 459 7.92 1.99 6.72
C PHE A 459 7.10 3.22 7.16
N LEU A 460 7.27 4.37 6.52
CA LEU A 460 6.43 5.55 6.78
C LEU A 460 4.96 5.29 6.47
N MET A 461 4.68 4.70 5.31
CA MET A 461 3.32 4.30 4.94
C MET A 461 2.74 3.33 5.98
N MET A 462 3.52 2.35 6.44
CA MET A 462 3.08 1.41 7.48
C MET A 462 2.76 2.12 8.81
N SER A 463 3.50 3.17 9.15
CA SER A 463 3.34 3.90 10.41
C SER A 463 1.98 4.60 10.52
N ILE A 464 1.50 5.19 9.41
CA ILE A 464 0.18 5.83 9.34
C ILE A 464 -0.95 4.82 9.60
N MET A 465 -0.73 3.53 9.28
CA MET A 465 -1.73 2.47 9.48
C MET A 465 -2.04 2.25 10.96
N PHE A 466 -1.07 2.46 11.87
CA PHE A 466 -1.28 2.32 13.32
C PHE A 466 -2.27 3.35 13.88
N ILE A 467 -2.53 4.46 13.19
CA ILE A 467 -3.59 5.42 13.56
C ILE A 467 -4.93 5.02 12.97
N MET A 468 -4.92 4.75 11.67
CA MET A 468 -6.15 4.67 10.88
C MET A 468 -6.90 3.38 11.15
N ILE A 469 -6.19 2.26 11.33
CA ILE A 469 -6.81 0.95 11.55
C ILE A 469 -7.61 0.93 12.88
N PRO A 470 -7.06 1.34 14.04
CA PRO A 470 -7.84 1.35 15.29
C PRO A 470 -9.08 2.25 15.21
N ARG A 471 -8.97 3.45 14.65
CA ARG A 471 -10.10 4.39 14.49
C ARG A 471 -11.22 3.78 13.66
N ALA A 472 -10.89 3.25 12.49
CA ALA A 472 -11.87 2.61 11.63
C ALA A 472 -12.43 1.31 12.23
N SER A 473 -11.67 0.59 13.05
CA SER A 473 -12.15 -0.60 13.76
C SER A 473 -13.26 -0.27 14.77
N VAL A 474 -13.15 0.85 15.51
CA VAL A 474 -14.19 1.33 16.43
C VAL A 474 -15.46 1.71 15.67
N SER A 475 -15.32 2.43 14.56
CA SER A 475 -16.44 2.78 13.67
C SER A 475 -17.12 1.53 13.09
N ALA A 476 -16.33 0.54 12.65
CA ALA A 476 -16.84 -0.75 12.21
C ALA A 476 -17.58 -1.51 13.31
N GLY A 477 -17.10 -1.46 14.56
CA GLY A 477 -17.78 -2.05 15.71
C GLY A 477 -19.16 -1.43 15.93
N ARG A 478 -19.24 -0.10 15.97
CA ARG A 478 -20.50 0.64 16.16
C ARG A 478 -21.54 0.36 15.08
N VAL A 479 -21.12 0.24 13.81
CA VAL A 479 -21.99 -0.15 12.69
C VAL A 479 -22.44 -1.61 12.82
N ALA A 480 -21.53 -2.51 13.20
CA ALA A 480 -21.86 -3.92 13.41
C ALA A 480 -22.89 -4.09 14.54
N ASP A 481 -22.77 -3.34 15.64
CA ASP A 481 -23.72 -3.38 16.76
C ASP A 481 -25.15 -3.06 16.32
N VAL A 482 -25.34 -2.11 15.40
CA VAL A 482 -26.68 -1.79 14.85
C VAL A 482 -27.18 -2.93 13.96
N LEU A 483 -26.34 -3.41 13.04
CA LEU A 483 -26.72 -4.49 12.11
C LEU A 483 -27.04 -5.81 12.81
N GLU A 484 -26.40 -6.08 13.93
CA GLU A 484 -26.55 -7.30 14.73
C GLU A 484 -27.58 -7.17 15.84
N THR A 485 -28.09 -5.97 16.12
CA THR A 485 -29.18 -5.80 17.10
C THR A 485 -30.43 -6.50 16.61
N GLU A 486 -31.00 -7.37 17.42
CA GLU A 486 -32.29 -7.98 17.12
C GLU A 486 -33.42 -7.06 17.59
N ALA A 487 -34.46 -6.90 16.77
CA ALA A 487 -35.65 -6.15 17.16
C ALA A 487 -36.37 -6.90 18.28
N ILE A 488 -36.69 -6.18 19.35
CA ILE A 488 -37.40 -6.69 20.53
C ILE A 488 -38.83 -7.06 20.14
N ILE A 489 -39.51 -6.19 19.39
CA ILE A 489 -40.87 -6.42 18.92
C ILE A 489 -40.83 -7.10 17.56
N ARG A 490 -41.37 -8.32 17.49
CA ARG A 490 -41.48 -9.11 16.27
C ARG A 490 -42.94 -9.41 15.96
N ASP A 491 -43.23 -9.45 14.66
CA ASP A 491 -44.50 -9.97 14.18
C ASP A 491 -44.55 -11.49 14.37
N PRO A 492 -45.70 -12.04 14.80
CA PRO A 492 -45.88 -13.48 14.93
C PRO A 492 -45.86 -14.17 13.56
N GLN A 493 -45.28 -15.38 13.48
CA GLN A 493 -45.22 -16.14 12.22
C GLN A 493 -46.61 -16.45 11.65
N ASN A 494 -47.54 -16.83 12.53
CA ASN A 494 -48.94 -17.08 12.20
C ASN A 494 -49.80 -15.95 12.80
N ALA A 495 -49.73 -14.78 12.18
CA ALA A 495 -50.49 -13.62 12.64
C ALA A 495 -52.00 -13.81 12.45
N LYS A 496 -52.76 -13.44 13.47
CA LYS A 496 -54.21 -13.27 13.35
C LYS A 496 -54.50 -11.98 12.59
N HIS A 497 -55.68 -11.92 11.99
CA HIS A 497 -56.20 -10.73 11.32
C HIS A 497 -57.47 -10.29 12.03
N PHE A 498 -57.70 -8.98 12.07
CA PHE A 498 -58.93 -8.43 12.60
C PHE A 498 -60.11 -8.80 11.69
N SER A 499 -61.17 -9.36 12.26
CA SER A 499 -62.46 -9.52 11.57
C SER A 499 -63.05 -8.14 11.27
N GLY A 500 -63.32 -7.81 10.01
CA GLY A 500 -63.77 -6.47 9.58
C GLY A 500 -65.15 -6.01 10.07
N SER A 501 -65.74 -6.65 11.09
CA SER A 501 -67.12 -6.48 11.53
C SER A 501 -67.29 -5.86 12.93
N GLY A 502 -66.26 -5.24 13.48
CA GLY A 502 -66.33 -4.44 14.71
C GLY A 502 -65.05 -3.62 14.81
N PHE A 503 -65.16 -2.31 15.05
CA PHE A 503 -64.01 -1.41 15.05
C PHE A 503 -63.96 -0.60 16.35
N GLY A 504 -62.83 -0.68 17.05
CA GLY A 504 -62.43 0.31 18.04
C GLY A 504 -62.66 -0.08 19.50
N ALA A 505 -62.92 -1.36 19.79
CA ALA A 505 -62.92 -1.83 21.18
C ALA A 505 -61.49 -2.06 21.67
N ILE A 506 -61.08 -1.39 22.75
CA ILE A 506 -59.75 -1.55 23.36
C ILE A 506 -59.93 -2.03 24.80
N GLU A 507 -59.17 -3.04 25.20
CA GLU A 507 -59.23 -3.59 26.55
C GLU A 507 -57.83 -3.80 27.12
N PHE A 508 -57.58 -3.23 28.30
CA PHE A 508 -56.40 -3.50 29.11
C PHE A 508 -56.79 -4.51 30.20
N ARG A 509 -56.08 -5.64 30.27
CA ARG A 509 -56.28 -6.66 31.31
C ARG A 509 -55.02 -6.80 32.15
N ASN A 510 -55.06 -6.27 33.37
CA ASN A 510 -54.00 -6.36 34.39
C ASN A 510 -52.63 -5.99 33.83
N VAL A 511 -52.57 -4.87 33.11
CA VAL A 511 -51.38 -4.41 32.40
C VAL A 511 -50.43 -3.73 33.38
N SER A 512 -49.23 -4.28 33.48
CA SER A 512 -48.09 -3.61 34.11
C SER A 512 -46.97 -3.44 33.09
N PHE A 513 -46.29 -2.30 33.12
CA PHE A 513 -45.24 -2.00 32.15
C PHE A 513 -44.08 -1.24 32.77
N ARG A 514 -42.87 -1.68 32.40
CA ARG A 514 -41.60 -1.11 32.81
C ARG A 514 -40.74 -0.87 31.60
N TYR A 515 -40.19 0.34 31.48
CA TYR A 515 -39.22 0.63 30.43
C TYR A 515 -37.98 -0.26 30.61
N PRO A 516 -37.32 -0.67 29.52
CA PRO A 516 -36.08 -1.43 29.61
C PRO A 516 -35.04 -0.72 30.50
N GLY A 517 -34.58 -1.38 31.55
CA GLY A 517 -33.58 -0.84 32.49
C GLY A 517 -34.13 0.06 33.60
N ALA A 518 -35.44 0.27 33.70
CA ALA A 518 -36.05 0.92 34.86
C ALA A 518 -36.17 -0.05 36.05
N ASP A 519 -36.05 0.47 37.27
CA ASP A 519 -36.16 -0.33 38.50
C ASP A 519 -37.63 -0.65 38.83
N GLU A 520 -38.54 0.29 38.59
CA GLU A 520 -39.97 0.18 38.90
C GLU A 520 -40.87 0.27 37.67
N ASP A 521 -42.08 -0.30 37.74
CA ASP A 521 -43.05 -0.17 36.66
C ASP A 521 -43.60 1.27 36.59
N VAL A 522 -43.81 1.77 35.37
CA VAL A 522 -44.48 3.06 35.13
C VAL A 522 -46.01 2.90 35.17
N LEU A 523 -46.49 1.69 34.90
CA LEU A 523 -47.91 1.32 34.97
C LEU A 523 -48.03 0.05 35.81
N HIS A 524 -48.98 0.02 36.76
CA HIS A 524 -49.24 -1.11 37.64
C HIS A 524 -50.70 -1.54 37.55
N ASP A 525 -50.95 -2.81 37.21
CA ASP A 525 -52.24 -3.49 37.26
C ASP A 525 -53.40 -2.73 36.59
N ILE A 526 -53.10 -2.04 35.49
CA ILE A 526 -54.07 -1.23 34.75
C ILE A 526 -55.10 -2.13 34.07
N SER A 527 -56.38 -1.93 34.41
CA SER A 527 -57.49 -2.68 33.84
C SER A 527 -58.67 -1.76 33.51
N PHE A 528 -59.03 -1.67 32.23
CA PHE A 528 -60.18 -0.91 31.75
C PHE A 528 -60.57 -1.35 30.33
N SER A 529 -61.77 -0.98 29.87
CA SER A 529 -62.21 -1.17 28.49
C SER A 529 -62.84 0.08 27.91
N THR A 530 -62.67 0.30 26.61
CA THR A 530 -63.30 1.38 25.84
C THR A 530 -64.16 0.78 24.74
N LYS A 531 -65.37 1.32 24.56
CA LYS A 531 -66.32 0.84 23.55
C LYS A 531 -66.10 1.55 22.20
N PRO A 532 -66.48 0.92 21.08
CA PRO A 532 -66.54 1.58 19.78
C PRO A 532 -67.29 2.92 19.85
N GLY A 533 -66.70 3.98 19.26
CA GLY A 533 -67.27 5.33 19.23
C GLY A 533 -67.20 6.11 20.55
N GLN A 534 -66.67 5.52 21.63
CA GLN A 534 -66.51 6.20 22.91
C GLN A 534 -65.27 7.11 22.90
N THR A 535 -65.45 8.37 23.31
CA THR A 535 -64.32 9.25 23.64
C THR A 535 -63.87 8.99 25.08
N THR A 536 -62.66 8.47 25.25
CA THR A 536 -62.06 8.21 26.56
C THR A 536 -60.93 9.19 26.83
N ALA A 537 -61.02 9.96 27.92
CA ALA A 537 -59.99 10.91 28.33
C ALA A 537 -59.11 10.33 29.44
N PHE A 538 -57.79 10.32 29.24
CA PHE A 538 -56.80 9.98 30.27
C PHE A 538 -56.23 11.26 30.88
N ILE A 539 -56.55 11.52 32.15
CA ILE A 539 -56.17 12.75 32.85
C ILE A 539 -55.27 12.40 34.05
N GLY A 540 -54.26 13.21 34.30
CA GLY A 540 -53.35 13.03 35.43
C GLY A 540 -52.13 13.94 35.33
N PRO A 541 -51.31 14.04 36.39
CA PRO A 541 -50.12 14.88 36.41
C PRO A 541 -49.06 14.41 35.39
N THR A 542 -48.15 15.30 34.98
CA THR A 542 -47.01 14.93 34.14
C THR A 542 -46.22 13.78 34.78
N GLY A 543 -45.80 12.80 33.97
CA GLY A 543 -45.09 11.61 34.47
C GLY A 543 -45.99 10.45 34.92
N SER A 544 -47.31 10.62 34.99
CA SER A 544 -48.24 9.56 35.44
C SER A 544 -48.45 8.38 34.46
N GLY A 545 -47.61 8.22 33.43
CA GLY A 545 -47.70 7.12 32.46
C GLY A 545 -48.75 7.24 31.34
N LYS A 546 -49.46 8.37 31.20
CA LYS A 546 -50.49 8.56 30.15
C LYS A 546 -49.97 8.29 28.73
N SER A 547 -48.85 8.90 28.35
CA SER A 547 -48.25 8.69 27.02
C SER A 547 -47.76 7.26 26.85
N THR A 548 -47.25 6.65 27.92
CA THR A 548 -46.86 5.23 27.93
C THR A 548 -48.05 4.33 27.62
N LEU A 549 -49.21 4.61 28.22
CA LEU A 549 -50.44 3.85 28.01
C LEU A 549 -50.86 3.88 26.52
N VAL A 550 -50.86 5.05 25.88
CA VAL A 550 -51.17 5.20 24.45
C VAL A 550 -50.14 4.48 23.57
N ASN A 551 -48.85 4.61 23.90
CA ASN A 551 -47.77 3.94 23.16
C ASN A 551 -47.86 2.39 23.20
N LEU A 552 -48.41 1.84 24.29
CA LEU A 552 -48.63 0.39 24.40
C LEU A 552 -49.74 -0.11 23.47
N ILE A 553 -50.77 0.70 23.19
CA ILE A 553 -51.85 0.35 22.23
C ILE A 553 -51.26 0.18 20.82
N LEU A 554 -50.36 1.07 20.42
CA LEU A 554 -49.66 1.03 19.13
C LEU A 554 -48.56 -0.04 19.07
N ARG A 555 -48.36 -0.78 20.18
CA ARG A 555 -47.30 -1.76 20.36
C ARG A 555 -45.92 -1.18 20.00
N PHE A 556 -45.64 0.04 20.47
CA PHE A 556 -44.27 0.58 20.46
C PHE A 556 -43.40 -0.02 21.56
N TYR A 557 -44.06 -0.59 22.58
CA TYR A 557 -43.48 -1.42 23.62
C TYR A 557 -44.40 -2.62 23.84
N ASP A 558 -43.84 -3.77 24.22
CA ASP A 558 -44.62 -4.88 24.75
C ASP A 558 -44.80 -4.72 26.27
N VAL A 559 -45.96 -5.14 26.78
CA VAL A 559 -46.27 -5.10 28.21
C VAL A 559 -45.39 -6.05 29.02
N SER A 560 -45.00 -5.68 30.24
CA SER A 560 -44.25 -6.56 31.14
C SER A 560 -45.13 -7.69 31.70
N LYS A 561 -46.39 -7.36 32.02
CA LYS A 561 -47.42 -8.29 32.49
C LYS A 561 -48.78 -7.90 31.93
N GLY A 562 -49.68 -8.88 31.84
CA GLY A 562 -51.03 -8.69 31.32
C GLY A 562 -51.12 -8.74 29.79
N LYS A 563 -52.18 -8.16 29.26
CA LYS A 563 -52.43 -8.06 27.81
C LYS A 563 -53.30 -6.88 27.44
N ILE A 564 -53.09 -6.38 26.22
CA ILE A 564 -53.91 -5.35 25.59
C ILE A 564 -54.61 -6.01 24.40
N LEU A 565 -55.92 -5.90 24.34
CA LEU A 565 -56.73 -6.43 23.26
C LEU A 565 -57.31 -5.30 22.43
N VAL A 566 -57.26 -5.44 21.11
CA VAL A 566 -57.99 -4.61 20.15
C VAL A 566 -58.98 -5.52 19.44
N ASP A 567 -60.26 -5.17 19.48
CA ASP A 567 -61.36 -5.97 18.94
C ASP A 567 -61.33 -7.44 19.40
N GLY A 568 -60.92 -7.67 20.66
CA GLY A 568 -60.84 -9.00 21.29
C GLY A 568 -59.59 -9.82 20.96
N ILE A 569 -58.68 -9.30 20.13
CA ILE A 569 -57.41 -9.97 19.77
C ILE A 569 -56.26 -9.28 20.50
N ASP A 570 -55.37 -10.05 21.12
CA ASP A 570 -54.15 -9.49 21.74
C ASP A 570 -53.28 -8.84 20.66
N ILE A 571 -52.82 -7.60 20.90
CA ILE A 571 -51.98 -6.85 19.96
C ILE A 571 -50.67 -7.58 19.59
N ARG A 572 -50.25 -8.56 20.39
CA ARG A 572 -49.08 -9.40 20.12
C ARG A 572 -49.32 -10.48 19.07
N GLU A 573 -50.58 -10.81 18.81
CA GLU A 573 -50.99 -11.88 17.89
C GLU A 573 -51.25 -11.38 16.47
N VAL A 574 -51.21 -10.07 16.22
CA VAL A 574 -51.40 -9.46 14.90
C VAL A 574 -50.09 -8.88 14.37
N LYS A 575 -50.02 -8.60 13.06
CA LYS A 575 -48.89 -7.85 12.48
C LYS A 575 -48.92 -6.39 12.94
N GLN A 576 -47.74 -5.81 13.18
CA GLN A 576 -47.63 -4.40 13.56
C GLN A 576 -48.23 -3.45 12.53
N HIS A 577 -48.07 -3.74 11.24
CA HIS A 577 -48.65 -2.97 10.15
C HIS A 577 -50.19 -2.94 10.28
N ASP A 578 -50.84 -4.11 10.35
CA ASP A 578 -52.30 -4.24 10.43
C ASP A 578 -52.90 -3.58 11.69
N LEU A 579 -52.15 -3.55 12.80
CA LEU A 579 -52.54 -2.85 14.02
C LEU A 579 -52.49 -1.33 13.85
N ARG A 580 -51.38 -0.81 13.31
CA ARG A 580 -51.12 0.63 13.22
C ARG A 580 -51.89 1.31 12.10
N ASP A 581 -52.15 0.60 11.00
CA ASP A 581 -52.99 1.08 9.89
C ASP A 581 -54.43 1.41 10.33
N LYS A 582 -54.90 0.75 11.40
CA LYS A 582 -56.22 1.01 12.00
C LYS A 582 -56.25 2.17 12.99
N ILE A 583 -55.11 2.72 13.38
CA ILE A 583 -55.02 3.71 14.47
C ILE A 583 -54.46 5.02 13.95
N GLY A 584 -55.31 6.05 13.89
CA GLY A 584 -54.85 7.43 13.73
C GLY A 584 -54.14 7.90 14.99
N TYR A 585 -52.83 8.16 14.89
CA TYR A 585 -52.01 8.60 16.02
C TYR A 585 -51.46 10.00 15.81
N VAL A 586 -51.79 10.91 16.73
CA VAL A 586 -51.21 12.25 16.79
C VAL A 586 -50.26 12.30 17.99
N PRO A 587 -48.93 12.31 17.78
CA PRO A 587 -47.98 12.33 18.88
C PRO A 587 -48.00 13.69 19.60
N GLN A 588 -47.58 13.70 20.87
CA GLN A 588 -47.45 14.94 21.67
C GLN A 588 -46.53 15.98 21.01
N LYS A 589 -45.53 15.53 20.24
CA LYS A 589 -44.65 16.38 19.44
C LYS A 589 -44.80 16.00 17.97
N SER A 590 -45.43 16.87 17.20
CA SER A 590 -45.61 16.69 15.75
C SER A 590 -44.27 16.75 15.02
N ILE A 591 -44.13 15.92 13.98
CA ILE A 591 -42.98 15.88 13.08
C ILE A 591 -43.52 16.10 11.66
N LEU A 592 -42.85 16.97 10.90
CA LEU A 592 -43.12 17.19 9.49
C LEU A 592 -41.87 16.84 8.68
N PHE A 593 -42.07 16.30 7.48
CA PHE A 593 -41.01 16.04 6.53
C PHE A 593 -40.80 17.25 5.61
N SER A 594 -39.57 17.42 5.12
CA SER A 594 -39.27 18.43 4.10
C SER A 594 -40.11 18.17 2.85
N GLY A 595 -40.81 19.19 2.37
CA GLY A 595 -41.77 19.08 1.27
C GLY A 595 -42.80 20.20 1.35
N THR A 596 -43.97 19.98 0.75
CA THR A 596 -45.11 20.90 0.84
C THR A 596 -46.02 20.50 2.00
N ILE A 597 -46.97 21.39 2.34
CA ILE A 597 -48.06 21.04 3.26
C ILE A 597 -48.83 19.84 2.70
N GLU A 598 -49.14 19.86 1.41
CA GLU A 598 -49.83 18.77 0.72
C GLU A 598 -49.10 17.43 0.85
N SER A 599 -47.77 17.39 0.63
CA SER A 599 -47.02 16.13 0.73
C SER A 599 -47.02 15.56 2.15
N ASN A 600 -47.10 16.42 3.18
CA ASN A 600 -47.22 15.97 4.57
C ASN A 600 -48.64 15.47 4.89
N LEU A 601 -49.69 16.12 4.35
CA LEU A 601 -51.07 15.66 4.52
C LEU A 601 -51.33 14.32 3.81
N ARG A 602 -50.70 14.11 2.64
CA ARG A 602 -50.76 12.85 1.89
C ARG A 602 -49.90 11.73 2.48
N TYR A 603 -49.21 11.94 3.60
CA TYR A 603 -48.31 10.94 4.16
C TYR A 603 -49.01 9.63 4.56
N ALA A 604 -50.27 9.71 5.00
CA ALA A 604 -51.08 8.56 5.37
C ALA A 604 -51.82 7.91 4.18
N ASP A 605 -52.15 8.71 3.15
CA ASP A 605 -52.79 8.25 1.92
C ASP A 605 -52.29 9.11 0.74
N GLU A 606 -51.35 8.57 -0.02
CA GLU A 606 -50.74 9.27 -1.16
C GLU A 606 -51.79 9.64 -2.23
N ASN A 607 -52.89 8.88 -2.31
CA ASN A 607 -53.94 9.03 -3.31
C ASN A 607 -55.14 9.85 -2.81
N ALA A 608 -55.06 10.45 -1.61
CA ALA A 608 -56.15 11.26 -1.06
C ALA A 608 -56.56 12.38 -2.04
N SER A 609 -57.85 12.50 -2.34
CA SER A 609 -58.37 13.60 -3.18
C SER A 609 -58.15 14.96 -2.51
N GLU A 610 -58.02 16.02 -3.29
CA GLU A 610 -57.89 17.39 -2.77
C GLU A 610 -59.04 17.77 -1.81
N GLU A 611 -60.27 17.32 -2.11
CA GLU A 611 -61.43 17.53 -1.22
C GLU A 611 -61.22 16.91 0.16
N LYS A 612 -60.80 15.64 0.23
CA LYS A 612 -60.41 14.96 1.49
C LYS A 612 -59.31 15.71 2.24
N LEU A 613 -58.30 16.23 1.54
CA LEU A 613 -57.22 16.99 2.17
C LEU A 613 -57.74 18.31 2.76
N ARG A 614 -58.64 18.99 2.04
CA ARG A 614 -59.29 20.21 2.54
C ARG A 614 -60.15 19.92 3.77
N THR A 615 -60.95 18.86 3.73
CA THR A 615 -61.74 18.43 4.90
C THR A 615 -60.85 18.09 6.09
N ALA A 616 -59.74 17.38 5.89
CA ALA A 616 -58.80 17.06 6.96
C ALA A 616 -58.17 18.33 7.57
N ALA A 617 -57.83 19.32 6.74
CA ALA A 617 -57.29 20.60 7.18
C ALA A 617 -58.32 21.51 7.86
N GLU A 618 -59.61 21.40 7.52
CA GLU A 618 -60.71 22.13 8.17
C GLU A 618 -61.07 21.54 9.55
N VAL A 619 -60.87 20.23 9.74
CA VAL A 619 -61.15 19.51 11.00
C VAL A 619 -60.02 19.62 12.02
N ALA A 620 -58.77 19.66 11.55
CA ALA A 620 -57.57 19.76 12.39
C ALA A 620 -57.39 21.17 12.98
#